data_AF-A0A9N9H6G6-F1
#
_entry.id   AF-A0A9N9H6G6-F1
#
_cell.length_a   1.000
_cell.length_b   1.000
_cell.length_c   1.000
_cell.angle_alpha   90.00
_cell.angle_beta   90.00
_cell.angle_gamma   90.00
#
_symmetry.space_group_name_H-M   'P 1'
#
loop_
_entity.id
_entity.type
_entity.pdbx_description
1 polymer ?
#
loop_
_entity_poly.entity_id
_entity_poly.type
_entity_poly.pdbx_seq_one_letter_code
_entity_poly.pdbx_strand_id
1 'polypeptide(L)'
;QVYKEIDGLHFSESAFRINNGFTYPNGTGLMQLVSPGDNNLYIRLLNLDGTLTPLNVSLDCNSYCLKHAYPLNDGYVFVIVTQSEKKSVYGMLIDWSGQVLQSNITLTGIADYDYRYLTSNAKANVDPDTDFIVVTGDRDTVSWKIFNAPNSTGITELHNGILGNDDKILQGYEIFPTTEGGYGIALLKSVSAFTQDPRISQTFSSSPQWLLYVTFWQPDSSEFDTPRIVWQNPNPLAISSIIGCEVDLDGSGYFCLVLAPAGNAWEYVRVAFLSSGSVTDINVVVVNDANKTTMHGIRQLPYGGFLSIEQITEATIKRYDSTNDQSQRTVQQIIGDLDDLIKNKYYNAFSHEYPTSYLDETYGFVRTANSWEVYKFKLIGLFAGILVLLIIYFFARWKYPEGQSFHIVKIALILADLSLDVAFVLLSAKNVPKIHIPRLLTVSYDTIPFLSLVMSSIILISNIIGHVYGGCIRWKEKERGHSIPKEEILAITADVQEDE
;
A
#
# COMPACT_ATOMS: atom_id res chain seq x y z
N GLN A 1 -23.22 13.99 17.54
CA GLN A 1 -24.01 13.35 18.61
C GLN A 1 -24.35 11.92 18.21
N VAL A 2 -23.59 10.95 18.69
CA VAL A 2 -24.09 9.62 19.10
C VAL A 2 -23.27 9.26 20.33
N TYR A 3 -23.68 9.83 21.46
CA TYR A 3 -23.32 9.31 22.78
C TYR A 3 -24.44 8.35 23.16
N LYS A 4 -24.11 7.08 23.39
CA LYS A 4 -25.00 6.18 24.13
C LYS A 4 -24.17 5.26 25.01
N GLU A 5 -24.01 5.71 26.25
CA GLU A 5 -23.69 4.86 27.40
C GLU A 5 -24.73 3.74 27.51
N ILE A 6 -24.27 2.52 27.71
CA ILE A 6 -24.97 1.54 28.54
C ILE A 6 -23.92 1.00 29.52
N ASP A 7 -24.18 1.30 30.79
CA ASP A 7 -23.55 0.82 32.02
C ASP A 7 -22.15 1.36 32.40
N GLY A 8 -22.11 2.64 32.78
CA GLY A 8 -21.57 2.97 34.11
C GLY A 8 -20.25 3.74 34.22
N LEU A 9 -19.78 4.46 33.19
CA LEU A 9 -18.67 5.41 33.33
C LEU A 9 -18.96 6.71 32.58
N HIS A 10 -19.49 7.68 33.33
CA HIS A 10 -19.50 9.08 32.91
C HIS A 10 -18.05 9.54 32.71
N PHE A 11 -17.67 9.84 31.46
CA PHE A 11 -16.49 10.65 31.15
C PHE A 11 -16.74 12.08 31.59
N SER A 12 -16.68 12.33 32.90
CA SER A 12 -16.46 13.68 33.42
C SER A 12 -14.99 13.99 33.23
N GLU A 13 -14.68 15.13 32.61
CA GLU A 13 -13.36 15.78 32.49
C GLU A 13 -12.53 15.82 33.80
N SER A 14 -13.13 15.46 34.95
CA SER A 14 -12.51 15.55 36.27
C SER A 14 -11.87 14.27 36.82
N ALA A 15 -12.15 13.06 36.28
CA ALA A 15 -11.76 11.81 36.96
C ALA A 15 -10.58 11.03 36.35
N PHE A 16 -10.41 11.04 35.02
CA PHE A 16 -9.35 10.29 34.32
C PHE A 16 -8.90 11.03 33.05
N ARG A 17 -7.60 10.97 32.74
CA ARG A 17 -7.04 11.44 31.45
C ARG A 17 -6.59 10.23 30.63
N ILE A 18 -6.89 10.23 29.32
CA ILE A 18 -6.27 9.28 28.38
C ILE A 18 -4.80 9.66 28.28
N ASN A 19 -3.92 8.73 28.65
CA ASN A 19 -2.48 8.93 28.57
C ASN A 19 -1.97 8.50 27.20
N ASN A 20 -2.39 7.33 26.71
CA ASN A 20 -2.01 6.78 25.40
C ASN A 20 -3.09 5.81 24.86
N GLY A 21 -3.09 5.60 23.54
CA GLY A 21 -3.96 4.64 22.85
C GLY A 21 -3.21 3.87 21.75
N PHE A 22 -3.51 2.58 21.62
CA PHE A 22 -2.90 1.70 20.62
C PHE A 22 -3.97 0.81 19.96
N THR A 23 -3.62 0.16 18.87
CA THR A 23 -4.51 -0.76 18.14
C THR A 23 -3.75 -2.05 17.88
N TYR A 24 -4.40 -3.19 18.11
CA TYR A 24 -3.92 -4.52 17.74
C TYR A 24 -4.14 -4.79 16.24
N PRO A 25 -3.44 -5.77 15.64
CA PRO A 25 -3.67 -6.17 14.25
C PRO A 25 -5.12 -6.53 13.95
N ASN A 26 -5.81 -7.17 14.91
CA ASN A 26 -7.22 -7.53 14.75
C ASN A 26 -8.20 -6.36 14.91
N GLY A 27 -7.70 -5.12 15.09
CA GLY A 27 -8.51 -3.90 15.22
C GLY A 27 -9.01 -3.61 16.64
N THR A 28 -8.74 -4.47 17.63
CA THR A 28 -9.01 -4.17 19.04
C THR A 28 -8.16 -2.98 19.50
N GLY A 29 -8.75 -2.02 20.20
CA GLY A 29 -8.03 -0.89 20.78
C GLY A 29 -7.50 -1.20 22.19
N LEU A 30 -6.30 -0.74 22.53
CA LEU A 30 -5.78 -0.69 23.89
C LEU A 30 -5.76 0.75 24.38
N MET A 31 -6.55 1.05 25.41
CA MET A 31 -6.62 2.37 26.03
C MET A 31 -5.94 2.39 27.39
N GLN A 32 -5.13 3.42 27.63
CA GLN A 32 -4.50 3.69 28.91
C GLN A 32 -5.06 4.95 29.54
N LEU A 33 -5.59 4.80 30.73
CA LEU A 33 -6.21 5.86 31.51
C LEU A 33 -5.39 6.06 32.79
N VAL A 34 -5.15 7.32 33.15
CA VAL A 34 -4.48 7.69 34.39
C VAL A 34 -5.41 8.59 35.19
N SER A 35 -5.66 8.25 36.46
CA SER A 35 -6.42 9.14 37.34
C SER A 35 -5.51 10.23 37.91
N PRO A 36 -5.94 11.51 37.93
CA PRO A 36 -5.20 12.59 38.56
C PRO A 36 -4.97 12.38 40.08
N GLY A 37 -5.77 11.54 40.73
CA GLY A 37 -5.77 11.38 42.19
C GLY A 37 -4.89 10.26 42.73
N ASP A 38 -4.61 9.21 41.94
CA ASP A 38 -3.90 8.02 42.41
C ASP A 38 -2.69 7.60 41.57
N ASN A 39 -2.46 8.27 40.41
CA ASN A 39 -1.42 7.90 39.44
C ASN A 39 -1.41 6.40 39.06
N ASN A 40 -2.55 5.71 39.20
CA ASN A 40 -2.66 4.33 38.77
C ASN A 40 -2.92 4.25 37.26
N LEU A 41 -2.36 3.20 36.66
CA LEU A 41 -2.58 2.86 35.26
C LEU A 41 -3.82 1.96 35.19
N TYR A 42 -4.84 2.45 34.51
CA TYR A 42 -6.04 1.69 34.21
C TYR A 42 -6.02 1.32 32.72
N ILE A 43 -6.10 0.03 32.44
CA ILE A 43 -6.05 -0.49 31.08
C ILE A 43 -7.47 -0.94 30.68
N ARG A 44 -7.89 -0.58 29.47
CA ARG A 44 -9.15 -0.99 28.86
C ARG A 44 -8.92 -1.50 27.44
N LEU A 45 -9.61 -2.57 27.07
CA LEU A 45 -9.70 -3.03 25.68
C LEU A 45 -10.97 -2.46 25.04
N LEU A 46 -10.85 -1.87 23.87
CA LEU A 46 -11.97 -1.48 23.01
C LEU A 46 -12.17 -2.57 21.97
N ASN A 47 -13.22 -3.36 22.13
CA ASN A 47 -13.56 -4.43 21.21
C ASN A 47 -14.19 -3.86 19.92
N LEU A 48 -14.15 -4.65 18.84
CA LEU A 48 -14.71 -4.27 17.54
C LEU A 48 -16.21 -3.98 17.56
N ASP A 49 -16.95 -4.57 18.51
CA ASP A 49 -18.38 -4.30 18.74
C ASP A 49 -18.64 -3.00 19.51
N GLY A 50 -17.58 -2.27 19.85
CA GLY A 50 -17.62 -1.01 20.61
C GLY A 50 -17.68 -1.20 22.12
N THR A 51 -17.66 -2.44 22.64
CA THR A 51 -17.65 -2.69 24.08
C THR A 51 -16.28 -2.43 24.69
N LEU A 52 -16.26 -2.02 25.96
CA LEU A 52 -15.04 -1.77 26.73
C LEU A 52 -14.84 -2.85 27.78
N THR A 53 -13.73 -3.58 27.71
CA THR A 53 -13.37 -4.60 28.70
C THR A 53 -12.30 -4.08 29.66
N PRO A 54 -12.57 -4.04 30.98
CA PRO A 54 -11.59 -3.62 31.96
C PRO A 54 -10.53 -4.69 32.24
N LEU A 55 -9.26 -4.31 32.10
CA LEU A 55 -8.12 -5.10 32.56
C LEU A 55 -7.76 -4.66 33.99
N ASN A 56 -8.12 -5.49 34.97
CA ASN A 56 -7.85 -5.22 36.38
C ASN A 56 -6.47 -5.76 36.75
N VAL A 57 -5.45 -4.90 36.74
CA VAL A 57 -4.08 -5.27 37.13
C VAL A 57 -3.68 -4.52 38.39
N SER A 58 -3.37 -5.26 39.45
CA SER A 58 -2.72 -4.69 40.63
C SER A 58 -1.25 -4.46 40.34
N LEU A 59 -0.85 -3.18 40.26
CA LEU A 59 0.54 -2.79 40.07
C LEU A 59 1.08 -2.21 41.37
N ASP A 60 1.64 -3.08 42.22
CA ASP A 60 2.26 -2.73 43.50
C ASP A 60 3.37 -1.69 43.29
N CYS A 61 3.09 -0.44 43.65
CA CYS A 61 4.07 0.66 43.67
C CYS A 61 3.81 1.54 44.89
N ASN A 62 4.78 1.62 45.80
CA ASN A 62 4.67 2.33 47.08
C ASN A 62 5.05 3.83 46.98
N SER A 63 5.60 4.29 45.85
CA SER A 63 5.98 5.70 45.58
C SER A 63 6.06 6.02 44.07
N TYR A 64 6.65 7.17 43.67
CA TYR A 64 6.75 7.69 42.30
C TYR A 64 7.15 6.60 41.29
N CYS A 65 6.18 6.19 40.48
CA CYS A 65 6.25 5.04 39.61
C CYS A 65 5.57 5.39 38.28
N LEU A 66 6.30 5.24 37.17
CA LEU A 66 5.77 5.45 35.82
C LEU A 66 5.37 4.09 35.25
N LYS A 67 4.17 4.01 34.70
CA LYS A 67 3.56 2.78 34.21
C LYS A 67 3.05 3.02 32.78
N HIS A 68 3.48 2.20 31.84
CA HIS A 68 3.00 2.25 30.45
C HIS A 68 2.68 0.84 29.97
N ALA A 69 1.59 0.70 29.24
CA ALA A 69 1.21 -0.55 28.59
C ALA A 69 1.50 -0.50 27.09
N TYR A 70 1.84 -1.63 26.50
CA TYR A 70 2.10 -1.75 25.07
C TYR A 70 1.40 -3.00 24.55
N PRO A 71 0.68 -2.92 23.41
CA PRO A 71 0.16 -4.13 22.78
C PRO A 71 1.33 -4.93 22.21
N LEU A 72 1.26 -6.26 22.35
CA LEU A 72 2.14 -7.21 21.68
C LEU A 72 1.37 -7.87 20.53
N ASN A 73 1.28 -9.20 20.51
CA ASN A 73 0.29 -9.92 19.71
C ASN A 73 -1.06 -10.03 20.42
N ASP A 74 -2.05 -10.50 19.65
CA ASP A 74 -3.41 -10.69 20.12
C ASP A 74 -3.46 -11.51 21.41
N GLY A 75 -4.19 -11.01 22.40
CA GLY A 75 -4.33 -11.66 23.70
C GLY A 75 -3.35 -11.18 24.77
N TYR A 76 -2.31 -10.40 24.43
CA TYR A 76 -1.26 -10.04 25.40
C TYR A 76 -0.94 -8.54 25.43
N VAL A 77 -0.69 -8.03 26.64
CA VAL A 77 -0.24 -6.66 26.90
C VAL A 77 1.07 -6.74 27.70
N PHE A 78 2.05 -5.92 27.32
CA PHE A 78 3.27 -5.73 28.09
C PHE A 78 3.21 -4.44 28.89
N VAL A 79 3.38 -4.52 30.20
CA VAL A 79 3.40 -3.37 31.10
C VAL A 79 4.82 -3.10 31.55
N ILE A 80 5.33 -1.91 31.27
CA ILE A 80 6.61 -1.43 31.77
C ILE A 80 6.37 -0.58 33.01
N VAL A 81 7.11 -0.88 34.08
CA VAL A 81 7.05 -0.21 35.36
C VAL A 81 8.43 0.31 35.73
N THR A 82 8.55 1.64 35.81
CA THR A 82 9.77 2.32 36.27
C THR A 82 9.61 2.66 37.74
N GLN A 83 10.46 2.07 38.58
CA GLN A 83 10.45 2.31 40.03
C GLN A 83 11.68 3.14 40.44
N SER A 84 11.44 4.36 40.90
CA SER A 84 12.50 5.30 41.30
C SER A 84 13.31 4.77 42.50
N GLU A 85 12.66 4.23 43.54
CA GLU A 85 13.34 3.70 44.73
C GLU A 85 14.24 2.50 44.44
N LYS A 86 13.77 1.58 43.59
CA LYS A 86 14.53 0.36 43.26
C LYS A 86 15.60 0.58 42.21
N LYS A 87 15.68 1.79 41.63
CA LYS A 87 16.61 2.14 40.56
C LYS A 87 16.59 1.09 39.44
N SER A 88 15.40 0.77 38.96
CA SER A 88 15.24 -0.32 38.00
C SER A 88 13.95 -0.18 37.21
N VAL A 89 14.01 -0.59 35.94
CA VAL A 89 12.87 -0.71 35.05
C VAL A 89 12.52 -2.19 34.91
N TYR A 90 11.27 -2.56 35.18
CA TYR A 90 10.78 -3.93 35.08
C TYR A 90 9.62 -4.05 34.11
N GLY A 91 9.51 -5.21 33.48
CA GLY A 91 8.36 -5.63 32.68
C GLY A 91 7.42 -6.57 33.44
N MET A 92 6.16 -6.55 33.02
CA MET A 92 5.11 -7.48 33.40
C MET A 92 4.32 -7.87 32.15
N LEU A 93 4.09 -9.16 31.97
CA LEU A 93 3.25 -9.69 30.91
C LEU A 93 1.87 -10.03 31.47
N ILE A 94 0.84 -9.49 30.86
CA ILE A 94 -0.56 -9.77 31.19
C ILE A 94 -1.31 -10.24 29.95
N ASP A 95 -2.31 -11.09 30.15
CA ASP A 95 -3.23 -11.46 29.08
C ASP A 95 -4.48 -10.55 29.05
N TRP A 96 -5.34 -10.72 28.04
CA TRP A 96 -6.60 -9.98 27.91
C TRP A 96 -7.66 -10.33 28.96
N SER A 97 -7.48 -11.41 29.71
CA SER A 97 -8.32 -11.73 30.87
C SER A 97 -7.91 -10.94 32.13
N GLY A 98 -6.74 -10.28 32.10
CA GLY A 98 -6.14 -9.57 33.22
C GLY A 98 -5.28 -10.47 34.12
N GLN A 99 -4.98 -11.70 33.69
CA GLN A 99 -4.07 -12.58 34.41
C GLN A 99 -2.63 -12.15 34.17
N VAL A 100 -1.86 -12.02 35.25
CA VAL A 100 -0.41 -11.79 35.19
C VAL A 100 0.28 -13.12 34.91
N LEU A 101 0.88 -13.26 33.73
CA LEU A 101 1.60 -14.47 33.31
C LEU A 101 3.05 -14.46 33.79
N GLN A 102 3.69 -13.29 33.75
CA GLN A 102 5.07 -13.10 34.18
C GLN A 102 5.25 -11.68 34.73
N SER A 103 6.09 -11.53 35.76
CA SER A 103 6.32 -10.24 36.43
C SER A 103 7.77 -10.09 36.85
N ASN A 104 8.18 -8.87 37.24
CA ASN A 104 9.54 -8.52 37.67
C ASN A 104 10.62 -8.87 36.64
N ILE A 105 10.30 -8.72 35.34
CA ILE A 105 11.24 -8.98 34.25
C ILE A 105 12.23 -7.82 34.20
N THR A 106 13.49 -8.04 34.53
CA THR A 106 14.49 -6.96 34.59
C THR A 106 14.85 -6.46 33.18
N LEU A 107 14.45 -5.23 32.85
CA LEU A 107 14.73 -4.61 31.56
C LEU A 107 16.06 -3.85 31.59
N THR A 108 16.24 -2.98 32.58
CA THR A 108 17.54 -2.34 32.82
C THR A 108 17.68 -1.90 34.27
N GLY A 109 18.94 -1.81 34.73
CA GLY A 109 19.29 -1.15 35.98
C GLY A 109 19.46 0.35 35.73
N ILE A 110 18.95 1.19 36.63
CA ILE A 110 19.08 2.64 36.53
C ILE A 110 20.45 3.05 37.08
N ALA A 111 21.33 3.59 36.23
CA ALA A 111 22.61 4.15 36.65
C ALA A 111 22.50 5.59 37.19
N ASP A 112 21.58 6.40 36.66
CA ASP A 112 21.42 7.82 36.98
C ASP A 112 20.19 8.10 37.88
N TYR A 113 20.31 9.05 38.81
CA TYR A 113 19.27 9.34 39.82
C TYR A 113 18.09 10.16 39.26
N ASP A 114 18.26 10.82 38.12
CA ASP A 114 17.22 11.69 37.56
C ASP A 114 16.25 10.90 36.67
N TYR A 115 15.17 10.43 37.31
CA TYR A 115 14.08 9.71 36.67
C TYR A 115 13.40 10.47 35.52
N ARG A 116 13.63 11.77 35.38
CA ARG A 116 13.07 12.58 34.29
C ARG A 116 13.68 12.26 32.92
N TYR A 117 14.84 11.61 32.87
CA TYR A 117 15.48 11.20 31.61
C TYR A 117 15.25 9.72 31.29
N LEU A 118 14.66 8.96 32.21
CA LEU A 118 14.33 7.56 31.96
C LEU A 118 13.09 7.45 31.11
N THR A 119 13.27 6.88 29.92
CA THR A 119 12.18 6.62 28.98
C THR A 119 12.20 5.15 28.61
N SER A 120 11.02 4.56 28.44
CA SER A 120 10.87 3.15 28.05
C SER A 120 9.80 3.04 26.99
N ASN A 121 10.02 2.20 25.98
CA ASN A 121 9.05 1.93 24.95
C ASN A 121 9.15 0.44 24.55
N ALA A 122 8.03 -0.17 24.14
CA ALA A 122 8.00 -1.51 23.59
C ALA A 122 7.21 -1.52 22.29
N LYS A 123 7.68 -2.32 21.34
CA LYS A 123 7.09 -2.43 20.01
C LYS A 123 7.10 -3.89 19.57
N ALA A 124 5.93 -4.41 19.21
CA ALA A 124 5.83 -5.69 18.52
C ALA A 124 6.53 -5.62 17.16
N ASN A 125 7.00 -6.77 16.67
CA ASN A 125 7.43 -6.90 15.29
C ASN A 125 6.27 -6.59 14.33
N VAL A 126 6.59 -6.36 13.06
CA VAL A 126 5.60 -6.23 12.00
C VAL A 126 4.75 -7.50 11.87
N ASP A 127 5.31 -8.68 12.21
CA ASP A 127 4.54 -9.87 12.59
C ASP A 127 4.53 -10.06 14.11
N PRO A 128 3.46 -9.69 14.82
CA PRO A 128 3.45 -9.72 16.28
C PRO A 128 3.67 -11.12 16.88
N ASP A 129 3.47 -12.19 16.13
CA ASP A 129 3.65 -13.57 16.58
C ASP A 129 5.12 -14.07 16.49
N THR A 130 6.06 -13.25 16.02
CA THR A 130 7.50 -13.60 15.99
C THR A 130 8.21 -13.19 17.28
N ASP A 131 8.36 -11.89 17.50
CA ASP A 131 9.07 -11.29 18.61
C ASP A 131 8.61 -9.85 18.88
N PHE A 132 9.15 -9.26 19.95
CA PHE A 132 8.97 -7.84 20.25
C PHE A 132 10.24 -7.26 20.87
N ILE A 133 10.46 -5.97 20.67
CA ILE A 133 11.57 -5.24 21.25
C ILE A 133 11.11 -4.36 22.40
N VAL A 134 11.92 -4.30 23.45
CA VAL A 134 11.80 -3.35 24.55
C VAL A 134 13.06 -2.51 24.59
N VAL A 135 12.87 -1.20 24.59
CA VAL A 135 13.96 -0.22 24.64
C VAL A 135 13.78 0.63 25.88
N THR A 136 14.89 0.89 26.55
CA THR A 136 14.99 1.75 27.73
C THR A 136 16.13 2.72 27.50
N GLY A 137 15.89 4.01 27.67
CA GLY A 137 16.90 5.05 27.50
C GLY A 137 17.15 5.79 28.80
N ASP A 138 18.40 6.16 29.02
CA ASP A 138 18.80 7.18 29.99
C ASP A 138 19.36 8.42 29.25
N ARG A 139 20.09 9.29 29.95
CA ARG A 139 20.60 10.54 29.37
C ARG A 139 21.58 10.32 28.22
N ASP A 140 22.32 9.21 28.22
CA ASP A 140 23.46 9.02 27.34
C ASP A 140 23.25 7.79 26.43
N THR A 141 22.64 6.74 26.97
CA THR A 141 22.56 5.43 26.34
C THR A 141 21.14 4.91 26.19
N VAL A 142 20.99 3.98 25.25
CA VAL A 142 19.78 3.23 25.00
C VAL A 142 20.08 1.75 25.13
N SER A 143 19.51 1.10 26.15
CA SER A 143 19.55 -0.35 26.33
C SER A 143 18.32 -0.98 25.68
N TRP A 144 18.54 -2.01 24.87
CA TRP A 144 17.49 -2.71 24.13
C TRP A 144 17.54 -4.21 24.40
N LYS A 145 16.36 -4.84 24.37
CA LYS A 145 16.16 -6.27 24.54
C LYS A 145 15.09 -6.75 23.58
N ILE A 146 15.32 -7.88 22.92
CA ILE A 146 14.34 -8.56 22.07
C ILE A 146 13.88 -9.82 22.79
N PHE A 147 12.58 -10.03 22.84
CA PHE A 147 11.93 -11.19 23.45
C PHE A 147 11.12 -11.92 22.39
N ASN A 148 10.98 -13.24 22.52
CA ASN A 148 10.05 -13.98 21.66
C ASN A 148 8.60 -13.50 21.88
N ALA A 149 7.73 -13.71 20.89
CA ALA A 149 6.32 -13.42 21.03
C ALA A 149 5.73 -14.15 22.25
N PRO A 150 4.92 -13.47 23.05
CA PRO A 150 4.38 -14.03 24.28
C PRO A 150 3.40 -15.16 23.96
N ASN A 151 3.39 -16.14 24.84
CA ASN A 151 2.45 -17.25 24.82
C ASN A 151 1.99 -17.57 26.24
N SER A 152 1.17 -18.63 26.40
CA SER A 152 0.66 -19.06 27.71
C SER A 152 1.73 -19.38 28.76
N THR A 153 2.99 -19.59 28.36
CA THR A 153 4.13 -19.88 29.24
C THR A 153 4.98 -18.65 29.60
N GLY A 154 4.73 -17.50 28.97
CA GLY A 154 5.45 -16.24 29.20
C GLY A 154 6.36 -15.84 28.03
N ILE A 155 7.43 -15.13 28.35
CA ILE A 155 8.43 -14.61 27.41
C ILE A 155 9.86 -14.96 27.84
N THR A 156 10.76 -15.02 26.87
CA THR A 156 12.18 -15.32 26.99
C THR A 156 13.00 -14.31 26.21
N GLU A 157 14.12 -13.87 26.79
CA GLU A 157 15.04 -12.93 26.16
C GLU A 157 15.84 -13.66 25.07
N LEU A 158 15.86 -13.09 23.85
CA LEU A 158 16.57 -13.60 22.69
C LEU A 158 17.89 -12.85 22.45
N HIS A 159 17.80 -11.52 22.45
CA HIS A 159 18.93 -10.63 22.18
C HIS A 159 18.91 -9.42 23.11
N ASN A 160 20.07 -8.83 23.37
CA ASN A 160 20.21 -7.58 24.11
C ASN A 160 21.43 -6.79 23.64
N GLY A 161 21.43 -5.50 23.93
CA GLY A 161 22.58 -4.65 23.68
C GLY A 161 22.38 -3.23 24.16
N ILE A 162 23.40 -2.39 23.93
CA ILE A 162 23.42 -0.98 24.35
C ILE A 162 23.89 -0.14 23.17
N LEU A 163 23.23 0.99 22.95
CA LEU A 163 23.54 2.00 21.95
C LEU A 163 23.87 3.33 22.64
N GLY A 164 24.69 4.16 21.98
CA GLY A 164 24.73 5.59 22.29
C GLY A 164 25.83 6.09 23.23
N ASN A 165 26.86 5.30 23.55
CA ASN A 165 28.00 5.72 24.36
C ASN A 165 28.91 6.75 23.63
N ASP A 166 28.39 7.94 23.36
CA ASP A 166 29.09 9.08 22.74
C ASP A 166 28.89 10.38 23.55
N ASP A 167 29.61 11.44 23.20
CA ASP A 167 29.61 12.72 23.94
C ASP A 167 28.30 13.55 23.78
N LYS A 168 27.26 12.99 23.15
CA LYS A 168 25.99 13.69 22.86
C LYS A 168 24.90 13.20 23.79
N ILE A 169 24.05 14.13 24.21
CA ILE A 169 22.93 13.87 25.11
C ILE A 169 21.77 13.29 24.29
N LEU A 170 21.24 12.15 24.73
CA LEU A 170 20.00 11.59 24.21
C LEU A 170 18.81 12.44 24.69
N GLN A 171 18.01 12.92 23.74
CA GLN A 171 16.83 13.75 24.02
C GLN A 171 15.53 12.96 23.84
N GLY A 172 15.56 11.92 23.00
CA GLY A 172 14.44 11.01 22.81
C GLY A 172 14.78 9.92 21.80
N TYR A 173 13.94 8.90 21.75
CA TYR A 173 14.02 7.86 20.75
C TYR A 173 12.64 7.37 20.36
N GLU A 174 12.54 6.75 19.19
CA GLU A 174 11.33 6.06 18.75
C GLU A 174 11.68 4.72 18.10
N ILE A 175 10.86 3.72 18.36
CA ILE A 175 11.02 2.37 17.83
C ILE A 175 9.96 2.11 16.76
N PHE A 176 10.38 1.54 15.64
CA PHE A 176 9.47 1.11 14.58
C PHE A 176 9.91 -0.24 14.03
N PRO A 177 8.97 -1.12 13.65
CA PRO A 177 9.31 -2.37 13.01
C PRO A 177 9.78 -2.13 11.57
N THR A 178 10.60 -3.03 11.02
CA THR A 178 11.01 -2.99 9.61
C THR A 178 10.18 -3.95 8.76
N THR A 179 10.09 -3.70 7.46
CA THR A 179 9.40 -4.60 6.50
C THR A 179 10.08 -5.96 6.36
N GLU A 180 11.36 -6.04 6.73
CA GLU A 180 12.18 -7.26 6.69
C GLU A 180 12.08 -8.10 7.98
N GLY A 181 11.17 -7.76 8.90
CA GLY A 181 10.99 -8.48 10.17
C GLY A 181 12.01 -8.12 11.26
N GLY A 182 12.71 -7.00 11.12
CA GLY A 182 13.63 -6.45 12.12
C GLY A 182 13.08 -5.20 12.81
N TYR A 183 13.99 -4.40 13.40
CA TYR A 183 13.65 -3.19 14.14
C TYR A 183 14.50 -2.00 13.73
N GLY A 184 13.87 -0.84 13.62
CA GLY A 184 14.53 0.45 13.52
C GLY A 184 14.41 1.24 14.83
N ILE A 185 15.49 1.91 15.21
CA ILE A 185 15.48 2.88 16.32
C ILE A 185 15.94 4.23 15.77
N ALA A 186 15.07 5.23 15.91
CA ALA A 186 15.42 6.63 15.68
C ALA A 186 15.88 7.25 17.00
N LEU A 187 17.05 7.91 17.00
CA LEU A 187 17.66 8.54 18.17
C LEU A 187 17.81 10.03 17.91
N LEU A 188 17.12 10.86 18.70
CA LEU A 188 17.32 12.31 18.67
C LEU A 188 18.35 12.69 19.72
N LYS A 189 19.49 13.20 19.26
CA LYS A 189 20.61 13.60 20.11
C LYS A 189 20.88 15.10 20.00
N SER A 190 21.26 15.70 21.11
CA SER A 190 21.73 17.09 21.18
C SER A 190 23.20 17.16 21.59
N VAL A 191 23.93 18.14 21.09
CA VAL A 191 25.32 18.39 21.50
C VAL A 191 25.35 19.13 22.85
N SER A 192 26.09 18.59 23.83
CA SER A 192 26.05 18.98 25.25
C SER A 192 26.65 20.35 25.58
N ALA A 193 27.49 20.91 24.70
CA ALA A 193 28.02 22.26 24.84
C ALA A 193 28.54 22.79 23.49
N PHE A 194 28.39 24.09 23.25
CA PHE A 194 29.26 24.78 22.29
C PHE A 194 30.70 24.67 22.78
N THR A 195 31.47 23.74 22.24
CA THR A 195 32.92 23.87 22.30
C THR A 195 33.30 25.04 21.40
N GLN A 196 33.42 26.23 21.99
CA GLN A 196 34.16 27.32 21.36
C GLN A 196 35.55 26.76 21.02
N ASP A 197 35.96 26.78 19.75
CA ASP A 197 37.37 26.50 19.44
C ASP A 197 38.21 27.55 20.18
N PRO A 198 39.12 27.16 21.09
CA PRO A 198 39.92 28.11 21.85
C PRO A 198 40.83 28.98 20.97
N ARG A 199 40.94 28.70 19.67
CA ARG A 199 41.68 29.49 18.68
C ARG A 199 40.82 30.47 17.88
N ILE A 200 39.49 30.47 18.06
CA ILE A 200 38.58 31.24 17.19
C ILE A 200 37.57 32.01 18.05
N SER A 201 37.68 33.34 18.04
CA SER A 201 36.78 34.26 18.76
C SER A 201 35.40 34.44 18.11
N GLN A 202 35.10 33.68 17.04
CA GLN A 202 33.85 33.75 16.30
C GLN A 202 33.12 32.41 16.39
N THR A 203 31.90 32.43 16.90
CA THR A 203 31.00 31.28 16.93
C THR A 203 30.47 31.01 15.53
N PHE A 204 30.79 29.85 14.96
CA PHE A 204 30.15 29.41 13.73
C PHE A 204 28.73 28.92 14.05
N SER A 205 27.73 29.75 13.73
CA SER A 205 26.29 29.48 13.95
C SER A 205 25.69 28.38 13.06
N SER A 206 26.52 27.61 12.34
CA SER A 206 26.11 26.57 11.38
C SER A 206 26.38 25.14 11.85
N SER A 207 26.93 24.94 13.05
CA SER A 207 27.13 23.59 13.60
C SER A 207 25.79 22.97 14.01
N PRO A 208 25.48 21.73 13.58
CA PRO A 208 24.23 21.08 13.96
C PRO A 208 24.18 20.88 15.47
N GLN A 209 23.07 21.30 16.08
CA GLN A 209 22.83 21.21 17.52
C GLN A 209 21.95 20.02 17.86
N TRP A 210 21.06 19.66 16.92
CA TRP A 210 20.18 18.51 16.98
C TRP A 210 20.49 17.58 15.82
N LEU A 211 20.57 16.29 16.12
CA LEU A 211 20.92 15.23 15.18
C LEU A 211 19.93 14.09 15.35
N LEU A 212 19.24 13.74 14.27
CA LEU A 212 18.44 12.53 14.20
C LEU A 212 19.27 11.42 13.57
N TYR A 213 19.56 10.41 14.38
CA TYR A 213 20.18 9.17 13.95
C TYR A 213 19.12 8.10 13.73
N VAL A 214 19.37 7.18 12.80
CA VAL A 214 18.63 5.92 12.67
C VAL A 214 19.59 4.76 12.63
N THR A 215 19.16 3.64 13.21
CA THR A 215 19.90 2.37 13.21
C THR A 215 18.92 1.21 13.12
N PHE A 216 19.37 0.11 12.54
CA PHE A 216 18.55 -1.06 12.24
C PHE A 216 19.16 -2.34 12.81
N TRP A 217 18.30 -3.19 13.34
CA TRP A 217 18.59 -4.57 13.69
C TRP A 217 17.86 -5.48 12.72
N GLN A 218 18.59 -6.47 12.20
CA GLN A 218 18.05 -7.49 11.30
C GLN A 218 18.00 -8.85 12.02
N PRO A 219 17.07 -9.76 11.68
CA PRO A 219 16.86 -11.04 12.37
C PRO A 219 18.11 -11.92 12.52
N ASP A 220 19.01 -11.89 11.54
CA ASP A 220 20.24 -12.69 11.55
C ASP A 220 21.43 -11.99 12.23
N SER A 221 21.22 -10.78 12.77
CA SER A 221 22.26 -9.98 13.41
C SER A 221 22.24 -10.13 14.93
N SER A 222 23.43 -10.15 15.54
CA SER A 222 23.53 -10.08 17.00
C SER A 222 23.37 -8.66 17.55
N GLU A 223 23.61 -7.63 16.74
CA GLU A 223 23.67 -6.23 17.14
C GLU A 223 22.99 -5.31 16.12
N PHE A 224 22.64 -4.10 16.56
CA PHE A 224 22.21 -3.02 15.66
C PHE A 224 23.37 -2.55 14.79
N ASP A 225 23.07 -2.08 13.58
CA ASP A 225 24.07 -1.50 12.70
C ASP A 225 24.61 -0.16 13.22
N THR A 226 25.60 0.42 12.53
CA THR A 226 26.14 1.72 12.95
C THR A 226 25.12 2.84 12.72
N PRO A 227 24.77 3.65 13.74
CA PRO A 227 23.79 4.73 13.60
C PRO A 227 24.19 5.77 12.54
N ARG A 228 23.23 6.17 11.69
CA ARG A 228 23.43 7.09 10.56
C ARG A 228 22.59 8.34 10.74
N ILE A 229 23.15 9.51 10.42
CA ILE A 229 22.41 10.78 10.50
C ILE A 229 21.47 10.90 9.30
N VAL A 230 20.18 11.12 9.57
CA VAL A 230 19.16 11.37 8.53
C VAL A 230 18.60 12.79 8.58
N TRP A 231 18.75 13.50 9.70
CA TRP A 231 18.34 14.89 9.81
C TRP A 231 19.17 15.66 10.83
N GLN A 232 19.32 16.97 10.62
CA GLN A 232 20.07 17.85 11.50
C GLN A 232 19.46 19.25 11.56
N ASN A 233 19.56 19.90 12.72
CA ASN A 233 19.13 21.29 12.90
C ASN A 233 20.19 22.09 13.69
N PRO A 234 20.68 23.23 13.16
CA PRO A 234 21.70 24.05 13.81
C PRO A 234 21.16 24.96 14.92
N ASN A 235 19.85 25.03 15.17
CA ASN A 235 19.30 25.92 16.20
C ASN A 235 19.58 25.40 17.63
N PRO A 236 20.39 26.12 18.44
CA PRO A 236 20.76 25.65 19.78
C PRO A 236 19.72 25.92 20.86
N LEU A 237 18.73 26.79 20.60
CA LEU A 237 17.88 27.36 21.65
C LEU A 237 16.53 26.65 21.84
N ALA A 238 16.22 25.62 21.05
CA ALA A 238 14.89 25.01 21.08
C ALA A 238 14.95 23.48 21.11
N ILE A 239 14.15 22.91 22.01
CA ILE A 239 14.03 21.48 22.28
C ILE A 239 13.26 20.82 21.13
N SER A 240 13.92 19.98 20.34
CA SER A 240 13.23 19.17 19.33
C SER A 240 12.76 17.85 19.95
N SER A 241 11.70 17.24 19.41
CA SER A 241 11.22 15.91 19.83
C SER A 241 10.83 15.06 18.63
N ILE A 242 10.91 13.74 18.79
CA ILE A 242 10.37 12.79 17.82
C ILE A 242 8.89 12.59 18.17
N ILE A 243 8.01 12.75 17.17
CA ILE A 243 6.57 12.51 17.33
C ILE A 243 6.21 11.06 17.02
N GLY A 244 6.92 10.46 16.07
CA GLY A 244 6.77 9.05 15.71
C GLY A 244 7.56 8.71 14.46
N CYS A 245 7.79 7.42 14.26
CA CYS A 245 8.45 6.88 13.07
C CYS A 245 7.67 5.65 12.61
N GLU A 246 7.48 5.51 11.30
CA GLU A 246 6.72 4.43 10.70
C GLU A 246 7.33 4.02 9.35
N VAL A 247 6.94 2.85 8.87
CA VAL A 247 7.25 2.36 7.52
C VAL A 247 6.50 3.24 6.51
N ASP A 248 7.04 3.47 5.31
CA ASP A 248 6.25 4.12 4.25
C ASP A 248 5.28 3.11 3.59
N LEU A 249 4.03 3.52 3.33
CA LEU A 249 2.98 2.60 2.85
C LEU A 249 3.25 2.04 1.47
N ASP A 250 4.05 2.73 0.67
CA ASP A 250 4.47 2.28 -0.65
C ASP A 250 5.65 1.30 -0.60
N GLY A 251 6.14 0.95 0.58
CA GLY A 251 7.32 0.11 0.76
C GLY A 251 8.63 0.80 0.39
N SER A 252 8.60 2.10 0.07
CA SER A 252 9.77 2.84 -0.42
C SER A 252 10.82 3.09 0.66
N GLY A 253 10.51 2.85 1.94
CA GLY A 253 11.42 3.01 3.05
C GLY A 253 10.68 3.30 4.36
N TYR A 254 11.16 4.30 5.08
CA TYR A 254 10.68 4.69 6.40
C TYR A 254 10.59 6.20 6.49
N PHE A 255 9.81 6.71 7.43
CA PHE A 255 9.83 8.13 7.75
C PHE A 255 9.68 8.38 9.24
N CYS A 256 10.21 9.50 9.70
CA CYS A 256 10.00 10.04 11.03
C CYS A 256 9.40 11.44 10.96
N LEU A 257 8.54 11.77 11.92
CA LEU A 257 8.07 13.13 12.15
C LEU A 257 8.79 13.73 13.34
N VAL A 258 9.47 14.84 13.10
CA VAL A 258 10.25 15.58 14.09
C VAL A 258 9.60 16.94 14.33
N LEU A 259 9.36 17.29 15.58
CA LEU A 259 8.98 18.65 15.95
C LEU A 259 10.24 19.50 16.00
N ALA A 260 10.34 20.48 15.11
CA ALA A 260 11.49 21.36 14.99
C ALA A 260 11.10 22.83 15.14
N PRO A 261 11.97 23.67 15.72
CA PRO A 261 11.77 25.10 15.81
C PRO A 261 11.94 25.79 14.45
N ALA A 262 10.96 26.61 14.06
CA ALA A 262 10.98 27.45 12.86
C ALA A 262 10.72 28.92 13.24
N GLY A 263 11.80 29.64 13.57
CA GLY A 263 11.72 31.01 14.08
C GLY A 263 11.00 31.09 15.42
N ASN A 264 9.81 31.73 15.44
CA ASN A 264 8.96 31.85 16.64
C ASN A 264 7.85 30.78 16.70
N ALA A 265 7.83 29.84 15.77
CA ALA A 265 6.84 28.77 15.67
C ALA A 265 7.50 27.38 15.75
N TRP A 266 6.66 26.36 15.84
CA TRP A 266 7.06 24.96 15.78
C TRP A 266 6.49 24.35 14.50
N GLU A 267 7.32 23.61 13.78
CA GLU A 267 6.94 22.93 12.54
C GLU A 267 7.19 21.43 12.69
N TYR A 268 6.30 20.64 12.10
CA TYR A 268 6.47 19.20 11.99
C TYR A 268 7.23 18.91 10.71
N VAL A 269 8.43 18.35 10.83
CA VAL A 269 9.28 17.99 9.71
C VAL A 269 9.17 16.49 9.48
N ARG A 270 8.70 16.09 8.29
CA ARG A 270 8.76 14.72 7.81
C ARG A 270 10.13 14.47 7.21
N VAL A 271 10.81 13.45 7.71
CA VAL A 271 12.12 13.00 7.22
C VAL A 271 11.94 11.57 6.73
N ALA A 272 12.00 11.35 5.42
CA ALA A 272 11.91 10.03 4.80
C ALA A 272 13.29 9.49 4.41
N PHE A 273 13.52 8.20 4.62
CA PHE A 273 14.82 7.55 4.47
C PHE A 273 14.70 6.05 4.18
N LEU A 274 15.78 5.47 3.64
CA LEU A 274 15.92 4.03 3.36
C LEU A 274 16.57 3.28 4.53
N SER A 275 16.52 1.95 4.53
CA SER A 275 17.27 1.09 5.48
C SER A 275 18.79 1.32 5.41
N SER A 276 19.30 1.84 4.29
CA SER A 276 20.70 2.26 4.14
C SER A 276 21.04 3.57 4.87
N GLY A 277 20.06 4.25 5.45
CA GLY A 277 20.17 5.60 6.01
C GLY A 277 20.21 6.72 4.98
N SER A 278 20.01 6.40 3.69
CA SER A 278 19.91 7.44 2.66
C SER A 278 18.57 8.17 2.77
N VAL A 279 18.61 9.50 2.87
CA VAL A 279 17.42 10.35 2.91
C VAL A 279 16.82 10.46 1.51
N THR A 280 15.53 10.19 1.38
CA THR A 280 14.78 10.27 0.11
C THR A 280 14.05 11.60 -0.02
N ASP A 281 13.50 12.10 1.10
CA ASP A 281 12.67 13.30 1.10
C ASP A 281 12.66 13.99 2.48
N ILE A 282 12.59 15.32 2.50
CA ILE A 282 12.40 16.11 3.73
C ILE A 282 11.41 17.23 3.43
N ASN A 283 10.25 17.19 4.11
CA ASN A 283 9.17 18.16 3.89
C ASN A 283 8.53 18.60 5.20
N VAL A 284 8.03 19.84 5.24
CA VAL A 284 7.27 20.36 6.38
C VAL A 284 5.80 19.93 6.24
N VAL A 285 5.25 19.32 7.29
CA VAL A 285 3.83 18.98 7.38
C VAL A 285 3.08 20.21 7.89
N VAL A 286 2.25 20.78 7.00
CA VAL A 286 1.43 21.95 7.32
C VAL A 286 0.20 21.51 8.12
N VAL A 287 0.24 21.72 9.43
CA VAL A 287 -0.92 21.56 10.31
C VAL A 287 -1.69 22.89 10.33
N ASN A 288 -2.67 23.02 9.44
CA ASN A 288 -3.55 24.18 9.39
C ASN A 288 -4.55 24.14 10.55
N ASP A 289 -4.18 24.69 11.71
CA ASP A 289 -5.14 24.94 12.78
C ASP A 289 -5.01 26.34 13.39
N ALA A 290 -6.13 27.05 13.45
CA ALA A 290 -6.26 28.34 14.12
C ALA A 290 -6.13 28.21 15.65
N ASN A 291 -6.37 27.02 16.18
CA ASN A 291 -6.19 26.63 17.58
C ASN A 291 -5.02 25.64 17.63
N LYS A 292 -3.79 26.13 17.82
CA LYS A 292 -2.55 25.33 17.83
C LYS A 292 -2.66 24.13 18.79
N THR A 293 -2.93 22.95 18.27
CA THR A 293 -2.90 21.68 19.01
C THR A 293 -1.54 21.03 18.81
N THR A 294 -0.99 20.47 19.89
CA THR A 294 0.25 19.68 19.84
C THR A 294 -0.09 18.25 19.42
N MET A 295 0.60 17.74 18.40
CA MET A 295 0.54 16.35 17.97
C MET A 295 1.33 15.51 18.98
N HIS A 296 0.67 14.51 19.57
CA HIS A 296 1.27 13.61 20.56
C HIS A 296 1.68 12.27 19.97
N GLY A 297 1.24 11.94 18.77
CA GLY A 297 1.65 10.73 18.08
C GLY A 297 1.03 10.60 16.70
N ILE A 298 1.52 9.62 15.96
CA ILE A 298 1.01 9.25 14.64
C ILE A 298 0.64 7.78 14.60
N ARG A 299 -0.29 7.46 13.70
CA ARG A 299 -0.64 6.08 13.32
C ARG A 299 -0.80 5.99 11.81
N GLN A 300 -0.11 5.03 11.20
CA GLN A 300 -0.25 4.77 9.78
C GLN A 300 -1.68 4.36 9.45
N LEU A 301 -2.23 4.90 8.36
CA LEU A 301 -3.56 4.50 7.89
C LEU A 301 -3.45 3.48 6.77
N PRO A 302 -4.41 2.54 6.68
CA PRO A 302 -4.36 1.49 5.69
C PRO A 302 -4.25 1.91 4.22
N TYR A 303 -4.75 3.10 3.90
CA TYR A 303 -5.04 3.57 2.55
C TYR A 303 -4.24 4.79 2.13
N GLY A 304 -3.14 5.09 2.81
CA GLY A 304 -2.38 6.31 2.59
C GLY A 304 -2.53 7.29 3.74
N GLY A 305 -1.44 7.97 4.09
CA GLY A 305 -1.40 8.99 5.14
C GLY A 305 -1.27 8.42 6.55
N PHE A 306 -1.36 9.32 7.53
CA PHE A 306 -1.27 9.00 8.95
C PHE A 306 -2.35 9.75 9.72
N LEU A 307 -2.86 9.10 10.77
CA LEU A 307 -3.71 9.70 11.78
C LEU A 307 -2.82 10.39 12.81
N SER A 308 -2.96 11.70 12.95
CA SER A 308 -2.37 12.44 14.05
C SER A 308 -3.28 12.34 15.28
N ILE A 309 -2.69 12.07 16.44
CA ILE A 309 -3.38 12.18 17.73
C ILE A 309 -3.06 13.56 18.27
N GLU A 310 -4.08 14.42 18.35
CA GLU A 310 -3.96 15.77 18.86
C GLU A 310 -4.66 15.90 20.21
N GLN A 311 -4.06 16.64 21.14
CA GLN A 311 -4.72 16.97 22.40
C GLN A 311 -5.66 18.14 22.16
N ILE A 312 -6.96 17.88 22.26
CA ILE A 312 -8.01 18.87 22.10
C ILE A 312 -8.95 18.71 23.30
N THR A 313 -9.54 19.78 23.80
CA THR A 313 -10.68 19.71 24.72
C THR A 313 -11.89 18.99 24.09
N GLU A 314 -11.90 18.77 22.76
CA GLU A 314 -12.85 17.93 22.03
C GLU A 314 -12.14 17.13 20.91
N ALA A 315 -12.10 15.79 21.02
CA ALA A 315 -11.41 14.94 20.04
C ALA A 315 -11.98 15.11 18.61
N THR A 316 -11.16 15.63 17.70
CA THR A 316 -11.47 15.81 16.29
C THR A 316 -10.48 14.98 15.48
N ILE A 317 -10.96 14.03 14.68
CA ILE A 317 -10.13 13.18 13.83
C ILE A 317 -9.87 13.93 12.52
N LYS A 318 -8.59 14.19 12.18
CA LYS A 318 -8.21 14.86 10.93
C LYS A 318 -7.27 13.96 10.12
N ARG A 319 -7.60 13.78 8.85
CA ARG A 319 -6.74 13.13 7.85
C ARG A 319 -5.85 14.20 7.23
N TYR A 320 -4.53 14.01 7.33
CA TYR A 320 -3.57 14.85 6.64
C TYR A 320 -3.04 14.10 5.43
N ASP A 321 -3.45 14.53 4.24
CA ASP A 321 -2.85 14.05 2.99
C ASP A 321 -1.53 14.79 2.78
N SER A 322 -0.46 14.08 2.40
CA SER A 322 0.80 14.71 2.02
C SER A 322 0.51 15.69 0.88
N THR A 323 0.84 16.96 1.08
CA THR A 323 0.70 17.99 0.05
C THR A 323 1.43 17.56 -1.21
N ASN A 324 0.67 17.47 -2.32
CA ASN A 324 1.08 17.17 -3.70
C ASN A 324 2.59 17.27 -3.95
N ASP A 325 3.31 16.14 -3.82
CA ASP A 325 4.67 16.04 -4.33
C ASP A 325 4.67 15.61 -5.82
N GLN A 326 5.51 16.27 -6.60
CA GLN A 326 5.62 16.19 -8.05
C GLN A 326 6.64 15.15 -8.53
N SER A 327 6.93 14.11 -7.73
CA SER A 327 7.66 12.94 -8.22
C SER A 327 6.70 11.98 -8.93
N GLN A 328 6.49 12.18 -10.24
CA GLN A 328 5.69 11.22 -11.01
C GLN A 328 6.36 9.84 -10.98
N ARG A 329 5.78 8.91 -10.21
CA ARG A 329 6.22 7.52 -10.15
C ARG A 329 6.22 6.92 -11.54
N THR A 330 7.30 6.23 -11.88
CA THR A 330 7.36 5.49 -13.14
C THR A 330 6.46 4.26 -13.07
N VAL A 331 5.97 3.81 -14.23
CA VAL A 331 5.19 2.56 -14.33
C VAL A 331 5.94 1.38 -13.71
N GLN A 332 7.27 1.36 -13.81
CA GLN A 332 8.09 0.28 -13.26
C GLN A 332 8.14 0.30 -11.73
N GLN A 333 8.22 1.49 -11.12
CA GLN A 333 8.14 1.64 -9.67
C GLN A 333 6.75 1.24 -9.17
N ILE A 334 5.68 1.68 -9.83
CA ILE A 334 4.30 1.29 -9.45
C ILE A 334 4.13 -0.23 -9.49
N ILE A 335 4.73 -0.90 -10.48
CA ILE A 335 4.72 -2.36 -10.59
C ILE A 335 5.51 -3.00 -9.43
N GLY A 336 6.68 -2.47 -9.09
CA GLY A 336 7.51 -2.95 -7.98
C GLY A 336 6.80 -2.79 -6.65
N ASP A 337 6.33 -1.57 -6.35
CA ASP A 337 5.57 -1.27 -5.13
C ASP A 337 4.36 -2.20 -4.99
N LEU A 338 3.61 -2.44 -6.07
CA LEU A 338 2.45 -3.34 -6.03
C LEU A 338 2.83 -4.81 -5.85
N ASP A 339 3.95 -5.26 -6.42
CA ASP A 339 4.49 -6.61 -6.21
C ASP A 339 4.93 -6.79 -4.75
N ASP A 340 5.64 -5.81 -4.20
CA ASP A 340 6.08 -5.80 -2.80
C ASP A 340 4.89 -5.74 -1.85
N LEU A 341 3.85 -4.96 -2.15
CA LEU A 341 2.63 -4.93 -1.36
C LEU A 341 1.88 -6.26 -1.37
N ILE A 342 1.85 -6.97 -2.49
CA ILE A 342 1.18 -8.28 -2.57
C ILE A 342 2.00 -9.35 -1.84
N LYS A 343 3.33 -9.36 -2.02
CA LYS A 343 4.24 -10.32 -1.36
C LYS A 343 4.37 -10.10 0.14
N ASN A 344 4.38 -8.85 0.58
CA ASN A 344 4.46 -8.45 1.99
C ASN A 344 3.08 -8.20 2.57
N LYS A 345 2.09 -8.99 2.13
CA LYS A 345 0.68 -8.84 2.50
C LYS A 345 0.46 -8.82 4.01
N TYR A 346 1.28 -9.48 4.81
CA TYR A 346 1.12 -9.39 6.27
C TYR A 346 1.44 -8.00 6.85
N TYR A 347 2.27 -7.21 6.16
CA TYR A 347 2.93 -6.00 6.69
C TYR A 347 2.36 -4.69 6.18
N ASN A 348 1.46 -4.74 5.20
CA ASN A 348 0.78 -3.57 4.67
C ASN A 348 -0.72 -3.74 4.78
N ALA A 349 -1.40 -2.62 4.89
CA ALA A 349 -2.83 -2.63 5.09
C ALA A 349 -3.63 -2.71 3.79
N PHE A 350 -2.96 -2.52 2.64
CA PHE A 350 -3.55 -2.75 1.31
C PHE A 350 -4.13 -4.15 1.20
N SER A 351 -3.56 -5.14 1.87
CA SER A 351 -3.97 -6.54 1.84
C SER A 351 -4.99 -6.95 2.91
N HIS A 352 -5.35 -6.08 3.85
CA HIS A 352 -6.23 -6.44 4.97
C HIS A 352 -7.72 -6.22 4.65
N GLU A 353 -8.02 -5.54 3.54
CA GLU A 353 -9.39 -5.22 3.16
C GLU A 353 -9.90 -6.04 1.96
N TYR A 354 -11.21 -6.06 1.76
CA TYR A 354 -11.82 -6.74 0.62
C TYR A 354 -11.67 -5.89 -0.66
N PRO A 355 -11.28 -6.46 -1.82
CA PRO A 355 -11.00 -7.86 -2.11
C PRO A 355 -9.51 -8.23 -2.03
N THR A 356 -8.64 -7.29 -1.67
CA THR A 356 -7.19 -7.41 -1.70
C THR A 356 -6.64 -8.42 -0.68
N SER A 357 -7.42 -8.74 0.36
CA SER A 357 -7.23 -9.86 1.28
C SER A 357 -7.26 -11.24 0.65
N TYR A 358 -7.71 -11.40 -0.59
CA TYR A 358 -7.62 -12.66 -1.33
C TYR A 358 -6.42 -12.74 -2.28
N LEU A 359 -5.59 -11.70 -2.34
CA LEU A 359 -4.38 -11.72 -3.16
C LEU A 359 -3.38 -12.73 -2.58
N ASP A 360 -2.76 -13.48 -3.48
CA ASP A 360 -1.80 -14.54 -3.17
C ASP A 360 -0.39 -13.94 -3.05
N GLU A 361 0.16 -13.97 -1.83
CA GLU A 361 1.48 -13.46 -1.50
C GLU A 361 2.61 -14.20 -2.21
N THR A 362 2.41 -15.47 -2.56
CA THR A 362 3.42 -16.28 -3.26
C THR A 362 3.47 -15.96 -4.75
N TYR A 363 2.38 -15.41 -5.30
CA TYR A 363 2.25 -15.12 -6.73
C TYR A 363 2.73 -13.71 -7.10
N GLY A 364 2.53 -12.73 -6.21
CA GLY A 364 2.93 -11.34 -6.46
C GLY A 364 2.13 -10.66 -7.58
N PHE A 365 2.65 -9.53 -8.08
CA PHE A 365 2.10 -8.83 -9.23
C PHE A 365 2.65 -9.40 -10.54
N VAL A 366 1.76 -9.99 -11.35
CA VAL A 366 2.10 -10.44 -12.71
C VAL A 366 1.43 -9.55 -13.74
N ARG A 367 2.25 -8.82 -14.49
CA ARG A 367 1.75 -8.03 -15.63
C ARG A 367 1.18 -8.97 -16.69
N THR A 368 -0.12 -8.87 -16.97
CA THR A 368 -0.74 -9.55 -18.11
C THR A 368 0.06 -9.26 -19.38
N ALA A 369 0.44 -10.34 -20.09
CA ALA A 369 1.39 -10.32 -21.19
C ALA A 369 1.08 -9.21 -22.21
N ASN A 370 2.13 -8.52 -22.66
CA ASN A 370 2.02 -7.45 -23.65
C ASN A 370 1.30 -7.97 -24.90
N SER A 371 0.15 -7.39 -25.26
CA SER A 371 -0.64 -7.79 -26.42
C SER A 371 0.18 -7.87 -27.70
N TRP A 372 1.21 -7.02 -27.83
CA TRP A 372 2.13 -7.07 -28.97
C TRP A 372 2.86 -8.41 -29.11
N GLU A 373 3.35 -8.99 -28.02
CA GLU A 373 4.09 -10.26 -28.04
C GLU A 373 3.18 -11.43 -28.46
N VAL A 374 1.91 -11.38 -28.08
CA VAL A 374 0.92 -12.42 -28.39
C VAL A 374 0.42 -12.32 -29.83
N TYR A 375 0.25 -11.11 -30.36
CA TYR A 375 -0.41 -10.90 -31.66
C TYR A 375 0.55 -10.55 -32.81
N LYS A 376 1.84 -10.25 -32.57
CA LYS A 376 2.79 -9.83 -33.62
C LYS A 376 2.84 -10.78 -34.81
N PHE A 377 2.93 -12.08 -34.57
CA PHE A 377 3.02 -13.07 -35.64
C PHE A 377 1.70 -13.23 -36.42
N LYS A 378 0.55 -13.07 -35.74
CA LYS A 378 -0.77 -13.09 -36.39
C LYS A 378 -0.98 -11.86 -37.29
N LEU A 379 -0.53 -10.69 -36.84
CA LEU A 379 -0.54 -9.44 -37.62
C LEU A 379 0.36 -9.51 -38.84
N ILE A 380 1.56 -10.09 -38.71
CA ILE A 380 2.48 -10.30 -39.84
C ILE A 380 1.84 -11.24 -40.87
N GLY A 381 1.19 -12.32 -40.43
CA GLY A 381 0.47 -13.24 -41.32
C GLY A 381 -0.68 -12.57 -42.09
N LEU A 382 -1.45 -11.71 -41.42
CA LEU A 382 -2.51 -10.92 -42.04
C LEU A 382 -1.95 -9.98 -43.13
N PHE A 383 -0.86 -9.26 -42.82
CA PHE A 383 -0.23 -8.33 -43.75
C PHE A 383 0.33 -9.05 -44.99
N ALA A 384 0.94 -10.23 -44.79
CA ALA A 384 1.42 -11.07 -45.87
C ALA A 384 0.28 -11.55 -46.79
N GLY A 385 -0.86 -11.94 -46.22
CA GLY A 385 -2.06 -12.32 -46.99
C GLY A 385 -2.59 -11.19 -47.87
N ILE A 386 -2.67 -9.97 -47.31
CA ILE A 386 -3.09 -8.77 -48.06
C ILE A 386 -2.10 -8.47 -49.21
N LEU A 387 -0.80 -8.58 -48.95
CA LEU A 387 0.23 -8.36 -49.98
C LEU A 387 0.08 -9.35 -51.14
N VAL A 388 -0.16 -10.63 -50.86
CA VAL A 388 -0.39 -11.66 -51.89
C VAL A 388 -1.63 -11.34 -52.72
N LEU A 389 -2.73 -10.92 -52.10
CA LEU A 389 -3.95 -10.51 -52.81
C LEU A 389 -3.69 -9.30 -53.72
N LEU A 390 -2.91 -8.32 -53.26
CA LEU A 390 -2.51 -7.17 -54.07
C LEU A 390 -1.65 -7.59 -55.27
N ILE A 391 -0.69 -8.51 -55.07
CA ILE A 391 0.14 -9.03 -56.16
C ILE A 391 -0.73 -9.75 -57.20
N ILE A 392 -1.67 -10.60 -56.77
CA ILE A 392 -2.61 -11.28 -57.67
C ILE A 392 -3.47 -10.27 -58.43
N TYR A 393 -3.97 -9.24 -57.75
CA TYR A 393 -4.76 -8.19 -58.38
C TYR A 393 -3.96 -7.42 -59.44
N PHE A 394 -2.74 -6.99 -59.12
CA PHE A 394 -1.87 -6.28 -60.06
C PHE A 394 -1.48 -7.17 -61.24
N PHE A 395 -1.17 -8.44 -61.00
CA PHE A 395 -0.83 -9.39 -62.05
C PHE A 395 -2.03 -9.67 -62.98
N ALA A 396 -3.23 -9.83 -62.42
CA ALA A 396 -4.46 -9.99 -63.19
C ALA A 396 -4.75 -8.75 -64.05
N ARG A 397 -4.60 -7.55 -63.46
CA ARG A 397 -4.78 -6.28 -64.17
C ARG A 397 -3.73 -6.04 -65.26
N TRP A 398 -2.49 -6.49 -65.04
CA TRP A 398 -1.44 -6.39 -66.04
C TRP A 398 -1.68 -7.33 -67.23
N LYS A 399 -2.09 -8.58 -66.97
CA LYS A 399 -2.31 -9.58 -68.02
C LYS A 399 -3.62 -9.38 -68.80
N TYR A 400 -4.65 -8.82 -68.16
CA TYR A 400 -5.98 -8.64 -68.75
C TYR A 400 -6.55 -7.24 -68.44
N PRO A 401 -6.13 -6.20 -69.18
CA PRO A 401 -6.50 -4.81 -68.90
C PRO A 401 -8.00 -4.50 -69.09
N GLU A 402 -8.73 -5.28 -69.90
CA GLU A 402 -10.19 -5.15 -70.09
C GLU A 402 -11.02 -6.02 -69.12
N GLY A 403 -10.37 -6.88 -68.32
CA GLY A 403 -11.05 -7.77 -67.37
C GLY A 403 -11.42 -7.05 -66.06
N GLN A 404 -12.61 -7.33 -65.51
CA GLN A 404 -13.04 -6.87 -64.18
C GLN A 404 -12.30 -7.61 -63.06
N SER A 405 -10.98 -7.42 -62.99
CA SER A 405 -10.04 -8.09 -62.06
C SER A 405 -10.32 -7.81 -60.58
N PHE A 406 -11.19 -6.84 -60.28
CA PHE A 406 -11.63 -6.51 -58.92
C PHE A 406 -12.53 -7.58 -58.29
N HIS A 407 -13.22 -8.42 -59.08
CA HIS A 407 -14.11 -9.47 -58.55
C HIS A 407 -13.36 -10.57 -57.79
N ILE A 408 -12.12 -10.88 -58.18
CA ILE A 408 -11.29 -11.87 -57.49
C ILE A 408 -10.99 -11.42 -56.06
N VAL A 409 -10.68 -10.13 -55.88
CA VAL A 409 -10.43 -9.53 -54.57
C VAL A 409 -11.72 -9.48 -53.74
N LYS A 410 -12.87 -9.16 -54.35
CA LYS A 410 -14.17 -9.20 -53.66
C LYS A 410 -14.51 -10.58 -53.13
N ILE A 411 -14.36 -11.63 -53.94
CA ILE A 411 -14.66 -13.02 -53.53
C ILE A 411 -13.73 -13.45 -52.37
N ALA A 412 -12.44 -13.11 -52.45
CA ALA A 412 -11.49 -13.43 -51.39
C ALA A 412 -11.83 -12.72 -50.06
N LEU A 413 -12.24 -11.45 -50.11
CA LEU A 413 -12.67 -10.69 -48.93
C LEU A 413 -13.95 -11.25 -48.31
N ILE A 414 -14.94 -11.64 -49.13
CA ILE A 414 -16.20 -12.24 -48.66
C ILE A 414 -15.94 -13.59 -47.97
N LEU A 415 -15.09 -14.44 -48.55
CA LEU A 415 -14.74 -15.73 -47.94
C LEU A 415 -13.93 -15.55 -46.63
N ALA A 416 -13.07 -14.53 -46.57
CA ALA A 416 -12.32 -14.21 -45.35
C ALA A 416 -13.24 -13.70 -44.23
N ASP A 417 -14.20 -12.83 -44.56
CA ASP A 417 -15.23 -12.31 -43.65
C ASP A 417 -16.04 -13.46 -43.03
N LEU A 418 -16.59 -14.34 -43.89
CA LEU A 418 -17.31 -15.54 -43.45
C LEU A 418 -16.45 -16.44 -42.56
N SER A 419 -15.18 -16.63 -42.92
CA SER A 419 -14.26 -17.49 -42.15
C SER A 419 -13.96 -16.91 -40.77
N LEU A 420 -13.80 -15.58 -40.66
CA LEU A 420 -13.56 -14.88 -39.40
C LEU A 420 -14.79 -14.92 -38.50
N ASP A 421 -15.99 -14.73 -39.05
CA ASP A 421 -17.24 -14.82 -38.30
C ASP A 421 -17.47 -16.22 -37.73
N VAL A 422 -17.26 -17.26 -38.55
CA VAL A 422 -17.36 -18.66 -38.10
C VAL A 422 -16.30 -18.97 -37.03
N ALA A 423 -15.06 -18.52 -37.23
CA ALA A 423 -13.99 -18.73 -36.25
C ALA A 423 -14.29 -18.01 -34.92
N PHE A 424 -14.86 -16.80 -34.96
CA PHE A 424 -15.26 -16.05 -33.79
C PHE A 424 -16.34 -16.81 -32.99
N VAL A 425 -17.38 -17.32 -33.66
CA VAL A 425 -18.44 -18.10 -33.00
C VAL A 425 -17.86 -19.39 -32.39
N LEU A 426 -17.00 -20.11 -33.10
CA LEU A 426 -16.47 -21.39 -32.61
C LEU A 426 -15.45 -21.25 -31.46
N LEU A 427 -14.59 -20.24 -31.50
CA LEU A 427 -13.48 -20.09 -30.55
C LEU A 427 -13.83 -19.18 -29.37
N SER A 428 -14.63 -18.12 -29.58
CA SER A 428 -14.89 -17.10 -28.55
C SER A 428 -16.20 -17.30 -27.80
N ALA A 429 -17.17 -18.06 -28.34
CA ALA A 429 -18.45 -18.31 -27.65
C ALA A 429 -18.31 -19.12 -26.36
N LYS A 430 -17.18 -19.83 -26.18
CA LYS A 430 -16.92 -20.64 -24.98
C LYS A 430 -16.46 -19.81 -23.76
N ASN A 431 -16.01 -18.56 -23.97
CA ASN A 431 -15.32 -17.76 -22.96
C ASN A 431 -16.17 -16.65 -22.32
N VAL A 432 -17.50 -16.64 -22.52
CA VAL A 432 -18.40 -15.63 -21.90
C VAL A 432 -19.40 -16.32 -20.96
N PRO A 433 -19.07 -16.48 -19.66
CA PRO A 433 -19.92 -17.20 -18.71
C PRO A 433 -21.24 -16.49 -18.36
N LYS A 434 -21.41 -15.22 -18.76
CA LYS A 434 -22.48 -14.33 -18.25
C LYS A 434 -23.77 -14.28 -19.08
N ILE A 435 -23.93 -15.11 -20.11
CA ILE A 435 -25.14 -15.10 -20.98
C ILE A 435 -26.13 -16.23 -20.63
N HIS A 436 -26.13 -16.73 -19.39
CA HIS A 436 -26.90 -17.94 -19.05
C HIS A 436 -28.42 -17.71 -18.91
N ILE A 437 -28.90 -16.47 -18.78
CA ILE A 437 -30.31 -16.21 -18.45
C ILE A 437 -31.22 -15.94 -19.68
N PRO A 438 -30.80 -15.31 -20.79
CA PRO A 438 -31.65 -15.18 -21.98
C PRO A 438 -31.70 -16.43 -22.87
N ARG A 439 -31.04 -17.53 -22.48
CA ARG A 439 -30.79 -18.66 -23.39
C ARG A 439 -31.98 -19.62 -23.58
N LEU A 440 -33.03 -19.53 -22.76
CA LEU A 440 -34.15 -20.48 -22.83
C LEU A 440 -35.35 -20.03 -23.68
N LEU A 441 -35.48 -18.75 -24.04
CA LEU A 441 -36.72 -18.22 -24.63
C LEU A 441 -36.57 -17.33 -25.87
N THR A 442 -35.36 -17.08 -26.35
CA THR A 442 -35.16 -16.24 -27.52
C THR A 442 -34.23 -16.94 -28.51
N VAL A 443 -34.73 -17.17 -29.72
CA VAL A 443 -33.91 -17.40 -30.92
C VAL A 443 -32.73 -16.45 -30.83
N SER A 444 -31.53 -17.04 -30.76
CA SER A 444 -30.27 -16.36 -30.48
C SER A 444 -30.16 -15.06 -31.28
N TYR A 445 -29.99 -13.94 -30.58
CA TYR A 445 -29.66 -12.66 -31.22
C TYR A 445 -28.38 -12.76 -32.08
N ASP A 446 -27.56 -13.79 -31.87
CA ASP A 446 -26.36 -14.10 -32.68
C ASP A 446 -26.68 -14.81 -34.01
N THR A 447 -27.83 -15.51 -34.12
CA THR A 447 -28.23 -16.16 -35.38
C THR A 447 -28.75 -15.17 -36.41
N ILE A 448 -29.28 -14.03 -36.00
CA ILE A 448 -29.87 -13.05 -36.93
C ILE A 448 -28.80 -12.32 -37.75
N PRO A 449 -27.71 -11.77 -37.16
CA PRO A 449 -26.59 -11.22 -37.93
C PRO A 449 -25.92 -12.27 -38.80
N PHE A 450 -25.74 -13.49 -38.29
CA PHE A 450 -25.13 -14.59 -39.04
C PHE A 450 -25.96 -15.00 -40.27
N LEU A 451 -27.27 -15.19 -40.13
CA LEU A 451 -28.16 -15.44 -41.27
C LEU A 451 -28.18 -14.25 -42.24
N SER A 452 -28.20 -13.02 -41.73
CA SER A 452 -28.15 -11.80 -42.58
C SER A 452 -26.88 -11.74 -43.43
N LEU A 453 -25.73 -12.05 -42.84
CA LEU A 453 -24.42 -12.06 -43.52
C LEU A 453 -24.29 -13.22 -44.50
N VAL A 454 -24.77 -14.42 -44.14
CA VAL A 454 -24.79 -15.58 -45.04
C VAL A 454 -25.71 -15.32 -46.23
N MET A 455 -26.90 -14.76 -46.01
CA MET A 455 -27.83 -14.43 -47.10
C MET A 455 -27.26 -13.34 -48.01
N SER A 456 -26.65 -12.30 -47.45
CA SER A 456 -25.98 -11.24 -48.22
C SER A 456 -24.84 -11.80 -49.08
N SER A 457 -24.06 -12.73 -48.53
CA SER A 457 -22.96 -13.40 -49.23
C SER A 457 -23.48 -14.29 -50.37
N ILE A 458 -24.58 -15.03 -50.15
CA ILE A 458 -25.21 -15.88 -51.16
C ILE A 458 -25.78 -15.03 -52.31
N ILE A 459 -26.45 -13.90 -52.01
CA ILE A 459 -26.99 -12.99 -53.02
C ILE A 459 -25.87 -12.42 -53.90
N LEU A 460 -24.76 -12.01 -53.29
CA LEU A 460 -23.59 -11.50 -54.01
C LEU A 460 -22.93 -12.57 -54.90
N ILE A 461 -22.80 -13.79 -54.40
CA ILE A 461 -22.27 -14.93 -55.18
C ILE A 461 -23.19 -15.25 -56.36
N SER A 462 -24.51 -15.29 -56.14
CA SER A 462 -25.51 -15.54 -57.18
C SER A 462 -25.43 -14.50 -58.30
N ASN A 463 -25.33 -13.21 -57.93
CA ASN A 463 -25.21 -12.12 -58.88
C ASN A 463 -23.91 -12.21 -59.72
N ILE A 464 -22.79 -12.56 -59.08
CA ILE A 464 -21.51 -12.75 -59.77
C ILE A 464 -21.57 -13.96 -60.73
N ILE A 465 -22.16 -15.09 -60.33
CA ILE A 465 -22.34 -16.26 -61.20
C ILE A 465 -23.23 -15.90 -62.40
N GLY A 466 -24.30 -15.13 -62.19
CA GLY A 466 -25.16 -14.64 -63.27
C GLY A 466 -24.40 -13.82 -64.31
N HIS A 467 -23.56 -12.89 -63.88
CA HIS A 467 -22.72 -12.10 -64.78
C HIS A 467 -21.66 -12.94 -65.52
N VAL A 468 -21.05 -13.92 -64.85
CA VAL A 468 -20.08 -14.84 -65.48
C VAL A 468 -20.77 -15.72 -66.52
N TYR A 469 -21.95 -16.26 -66.19
CA TYR A 469 -22.73 -17.10 -67.09
C TYR A 469 -23.22 -16.31 -68.32
N GLY A 470 -23.71 -15.09 -68.13
CA GLY A 470 -24.07 -14.18 -69.23
C GLY A 470 -22.87 -13.80 -70.10
N GLY A 471 -21.69 -13.63 -69.51
CA GLY A 471 -20.44 -13.44 -70.23
C GLY A 471 -20.06 -14.65 -71.08
N CYS A 472 -20.21 -15.87 -70.55
CA CYS A 472 -19.97 -17.11 -71.28
C CYS A 472 -20.96 -17.33 -72.43
N ILE A 473 -22.25 -17.00 -72.26
CA ILE A 473 -23.24 -17.08 -73.35
C ILE A 473 -22.90 -16.10 -74.47
N ARG A 474 -22.62 -14.83 -74.14
CA ARG A 474 -22.23 -13.83 -75.14
C ARG A 474 -20.95 -14.21 -75.89
N TRP A 475 -20.00 -14.83 -75.20
CA TRP A 475 -18.79 -15.34 -75.83
C TRP A 475 -19.08 -16.49 -76.79
N LYS A 476 -19.97 -17.42 -76.40
CA LYS A 476 -20.42 -18.55 -77.22
C LYS A 476 -21.30 -18.14 -78.42
N GLU A 477 -22.08 -17.07 -78.29
CA GLU A 477 -22.84 -16.47 -79.40
C GLU A 477 -21.94 -15.72 -80.39
N LYS A 478 -20.91 -15.02 -79.89
CA LYS A 478 -19.90 -14.36 -80.72
C LYS A 478 -19.11 -15.37 -81.56
N GLU A 479 -18.90 -16.59 -81.06
CA GLU A 479 -18.31 -17.71 -81.83
C GLU A 479 -19.27 -18.35 -82.86
N ARG A 480 -20.60 -18.21 -82.73
CA ARG A 480 -21.58 -18.87 -83.61
C ARG A 480 -22.19 -18.00 -84.70
N GLY A 481 -21.86 -16.71 -84.77
CA GLY A 481 -22.23 -15.86 -85.91
C GLY A 481 -23.73 -15.87 -86.25
N HIS A 482 -24.58 -15.49 -85.30
CA HIS A 482 -25.99 -15.23 -85.61
C HIS A 482 -26.56 -14.09 -84.75
N SER A 483 -27.18 -13.12 -85.42
CA SER A 483 -27.85 -11.95 -84.84
C SER A 483 -29.36 -12.24 -84.69
N ILE A 484 -29.91 -12.07 -83.48
CA ILE A 484 -31.36 -12.14 -83.22
C ILE A 484 -31.90 -10.73 -82.89
N PRO A 485 -33.14 -10.37 -83.31
CA PRO A 485 -33.64 -9.00 -83.32
C PRO A 485 -34.02 -8.44 -81.93
N LYS A 486 -34.05 -7.11 -81.86
CA LYS A 486 -34.19 -6.26 -80.65
C LYS A 486 -35.46 -6.40 -79.80
N GLU A 487 -36.39 -7.31 -80.09
CA GLU A 487 -37.69 -7.36 -79.40
C GLU A 487 -37.79 -8.40 -78.28
N GLU A 488 -36.83 -9.33 -78.16
CA GLU A 488 -36.82 -10.33 -77.07
C GLU A 488 -36.00 -9.89 -75.83
N ILE A 489 -35.24 -8.79 -75.94
CA ILE A 489 -34.43 -8.26 -74.83
C ILE A 489 -35.31 -7.44 -73.85
N LEU A 490 -36.45 -6.91 -74.28
CA LEU A 490 -37.31 -6.11 -73.40
C LEU A 490 -38.12 -6.94 -72.38
N ALA A 491 -38.34 -8.24 -72.63
CA ALA A 491 -39.14 -9.08 -71.73
C ALA A 491 -38.35 -9.57 -70.50
N ILE A 492 -37.03 -9.68 -70.59
CA ILE A 492 -36.19 -10.16 -69.48
C ILE A 492 -35.77 -9.01 -68.53
N THR A 493 -35.86 -7.76 -68.98
CA THR A 493 -35.55 -6.59 -68.14
C THR A 493 -36.74 -6.10 -67.30
N ALA A 494 -37.96 -6.56 -67.58
CA ALA A 494 -39.16 -6.16 -66.84
C ALA A 494 -39.41 -7.00 -65.57
N ASP A 495 -38.86 -8.22 -65.49
CA ASP A 495 -39.15 -9.18 -64.41
C ASP A 495 -38.18 -9.06 -63.22
N VAL A 496 -37.26 -8.08 -63.22
CA VAL A 496 -36.27 -7.85 -62.16
C VAL A 496 -36.54 -6.52 -61.40
N GLN A 497 -37.60 -5.80 -61.76
CA GLN A 497 -37.90 -4.48 -61.19
C GLN A 497 -39.15 -4.43 -60.30
N GLU A 498 -39.77 -5.57 -59.99
CA GLU A 498 -40.95 -5.64 -59.08
C GLU A 498 -40.64 -6.11 -57.65
N ASP A 499 -39.38 -6.42 -57.30
CA ASP A 499 -38.98 -6.76 -55.92
C ASP A 499 -37.89 -5.81 -55.39
N GLU A 500 -38.21 -4.52 -55.27
CA GLU A 500 -37.45 -3.54 -54.46
C GLU A 500 -38.27 -3.08 -53.24
#